data_AF-E5C6Q0-F1
#
_entry.id   AF-E5C6Q0-F1
#
_cell.length_a   1.000
_cell.length_b   1.000
_cell.length_c   1.000
_cell.angle_alpha   90.00
_cell.angle_beta   90.00
_cell.angle_gamma   90.00
#
_symmetry.space_group_name_H-M   'P 1'
#
loop_
_entity.id
_entity.type
_entity.pdbx_description
1 polymer ?
#
loop_
_entity_poly.entity_id
_entity_poly.type
_entity_poly.pdbx_seq_one_letter_code
_entity_poly.pdbx_strand_id
1 'polypeptide(L)'
;MKKNTLIFAIVSLLFSLSGCNTDDRVKMSDNYPVDGDINYGIRQVMQYDEVNINGIDVASKFPFFETLRLTIHYTDSKISGVTFSNGEVPFSPYNFEVPSGKVDCYLDTDALPNELRITGTDHVIAYYQNGEFSVPFKLDCPSLDYKYTFKSINQ
;
A
#
# COMPACT_ATOMS: atom_id res chain seq x y z
N MET A 1 -71.43 10.23 -26.36
CA MET A 1 -71.45 10.02 -24.90
C MET A 1 -70.37 9.02 -24.52
N LYS A 2 -69.48 9.41 -23.61
CA LYS A 2 -68.62 8.61 -22.69
C LYS A 2 -67.64 7.59 -23.32
N LYS A 3 -66.33 7.88 -23.39
CA LYS A 3 -65.30 7.92 -22.32
C LYS A 3 -64.74 6.51 -22.07
N ASN A 4 -63.47 6.29 -22.41
CA ASN A 4 -62.50 5.58 -21.56
C ASN A 4 -61.07 5.76 -22.09
N THR A 5 -60.34 6.55 -21.31
CA THR A 5 -58.91 6.80 -21.34
C THR A 5 -58.14 5.55 -20.92
N LEU A 6 -57.09 5.18 -21.65
CA LEU A 6 -56.00 4.41 -21.06
C LEU A 6 -54.67 4.83 -21.68
N ILE A 7 -53.89 5.51 -20.83
CA ILE A 7 -52.55 6.03 -21.07
C ILE A 7 -51.58 4.86 -20.85
N PHE A 8 -50.71 4.60 -21.82
CA PHE A 8 -49.47 3.86 -21.58
C PHE A 8 -48.30 4.70 -22.04
N ALA A 9 -47.66 5.35 -21.07
CA ALA A 9 -46.35 5.97 -21.22
C ALA A 9 -45.30 4.86 -21.13
N ILE A 10 -44.55 4.63 -22.21
CA ILE A 10 -43.31 3.83 -22.16
C ILE A 10 -42.17 4.85 -22.23
N VAL A 11 -41.62 5.16 -21.06
CA VAL A 11 -40.42 5.98 -20.92
C VAL A 11 -39.25 5.16 -21.44
N SER A 12 -38.74 5.55 -22.61
CA SER A 12 -37.45 5.13 -23.12
C SER A 12 -36.34 5.66 -22.20
N LEU A 13 -35.87 4.80 -21.30
CA LEU A 13 -34.70 5.07 -20.46
C LEU A 13 -33.45 4.90 -21.33
N LEU A 14 -32.92 6.02 -21.79
CA LEU A 14 -31.56 6.13 -22.31
C LEU A 14 -30.60 5.76 -21.17
N PHE A 15 -30.09 4.53 -21.16
CA PHE A 15 -28.87 4.23 -20.43
C PHE A 15 -27.71 4.81 -21.25
N SER A 16 -27.44 6.09 -21.01
CA SER A 16 -26.13 6.66 -21.27
C SER A 16 -25.11 5.81 -20.51
N LEU A 17 -24.27 5.10 -21.27
CA LEU A 17 -22.98 4.59 -20.81
C LEU A 17 -22.11 5.81 -20.48
N SER A 18 -22.41 6.44 -19.35
CA SER A 18 -21.44 7.31 -18.68
C SER A 18 -20.38 6.36 -18.16
N GLY A 19 -19.29 6.23 -18.90
CA GLY A 19 -18.10 5.56 -18.42
C GLY A 19 -17.80 6.10 -17.02
N CYS A 20 -17.74 5.20 -16.04
CA CYS A 20 -17.02 5.46 -14.81
C CYS A 20 -15.55 5.66 -15.21
N ASN A 21 -15.21 6.86 -15.68
CA ASN A 21 -13.90 7.43 -15.42
C ASN A 21 -13.91 7.83 -13.95
N THR A 22 -13.89 6.82 -13.07
CA THR A 22 -13.46 7.03 -11.71
C THR A 22 -11.95 7.08 -11.75
N ASP A 23 -11.44 8.25 -12.11
CA ASP A 23 -10.10 8.72 -11.74
C ASP A 23 -10.08 8.99 -10.21
N ASP A 24 -10.59 8.02 -9.44
CA ASP A 24 -10.64 7.97 -7.98
C ASP A 24 -9.41 7.20 -7.45
N ARG A 25 -8.47 6.86 -8.33
CA ARG A 25 -7.27 6.08 -8.00
C ARG A 25 -6.29 6.84 -7.11
N VAL A 26 -6.52 8.12 -6.84
CA VAL A 26 -5.65 8.96 -5.99
C VAL A 26 -6.45 9.96 -5.14
N LYS A 27 -7.47 9.51 -4.41
CA LYS A 27 -7.98 10.30 -3.28
C LYS A 27 -7.98 9.47 -2.01
N MET A 28 -6.86 9.50 -1.30
CA MET A 28 -6.89 9.35 0.16
C MET A 28 -7.88 10.37 0.71
N SER A 29 -8.64 10.00 1.75
CA SER A 29 -9.71 10.82 2.34
C SER A 29 -9.32 12.30 2.43
N ASP A 30 -10.27 13.21 2.21
CA ASP A 30 -10.08 14.69 2.20
C ASP A 30 -9.32 15.26 3.42
N ASN A 31 -9.07 14.44 4.45
CA ASN A 31 -8.30 14.77 5.65
C ASN A 31 -6.82 14.30 5.68
N TYR A 32 -6.20 13.72 4.63
CA TYR A 32 -4.78 13.28 4.70
C TYR A 32 -4.05 13.04 3.34
N PRO A 33 -2.82 13.58 3.11
CA PRO A 33 -2.35 14.92 3.40
C PRO A 33 -1.94 15.72 2.14
N VAL A 34 -1.91 17.04 2.34
CA VAL A 34 -1.13 18.06 1.62
C VAL A 34 0.32 17.60 1.44
N ASP A 35 1.00 18.08 0.40
CA ASP A 35 2.43 17.84 0.12
C ASP A 35 3.29 17.72 1.39
N GLY A 36 4.21 16.75 1.40
CA GLY A 36 5.07 16.48 2.55
C GLY A 36 5.41 14.99 2.74
N ASP A 37 5.91 14.67 3.93
CA ASP A 37 6.47 13.35 4.22
C ASP A 37 5.64 12.62 5.30
N ILE A 38 5.22 11.39 4.98
CA ILE A 38 4.64 10.49 5.98
C ILE A 38 5.72 9.49 6.40
N ASN A 39 6.04 9.50 7.69
CA ASN A 39 7.04 8.60 8.27
C ASN A 39 6.36 7.37 8.87
N TYR A 40 6.85 6.20 8.51
CA TYR A 40 6.38 4.92 9.01
C TYR A 40 7.49 4.19 9.78
N GLY A 41 7.08 3.54 10.87
CA GLY A 41 7.90 2.59 11.62
C GLY A 41 7.24 1.21 11.66
N ILE A 42 7.95 0.24 12.23
CA ILE A 42 7.43 -1.12 12.39
C ILE A 42 6.24 -1.12 13.37
N ARG A 43 5.11 -1.68 12.93
CA ARG A 43 3.98 -2.08 13.77
C ARG A 43 4.16 -3.51 14.26
N GLN A 44 4.46 -4.42 13.34
CA GLN A 44 4.63 -5.85 13.59
C GLN A 44 5.70 -6.44 12.68
N VAL A 45 6.32 -7.51 13.16
CA VAL A 45 7.14 -8.42 12.36
C VAL A 45 6.57 -9.81 12.56
N MET A 46 5.75 -10.26 11.63
CA MET A 46 5.14 -11.59 11.71
C MET A 46 6.12 -12.61 11.16
N GLN A 47 6.44 -13.63 11.95
CA GLN A 47 7.10 -14.86 11.50
C GLN A 47 6.05 -15.97 11.42
N TYR A 48 5.94 -16.65 10.30
CA TYR A 48 5.00 -17.76 10.10
C TYR A 48 5.65 -18.91 9.35
N ASP A 49 5.02 -20.08 9.43
CA ASP A 49 5.40 -21.30 8.74
C ASP A 49 4.15 -22.01 8.22
N GLU A 50 4.34 -23.13 7.52
CA GLU A 50 3.24 -23.90 6.91
C GLU A 50 2.22 -24.44 7.92
N VAL A 51 2.62 -24.64 9.18
CA VAL A 51 1.78 -25.19 10.25
C VAL A 51 1.15 -24.08 11.10
N ASN A 52 1.86 -22.96 11.28
CA ASN A 52 1.41 -21.79 12.01
C ASN A 52 1.19 -20.60 11.08
N ILE A 53 0.12 -20.67 10.30
CA ILE A 53 -0.28 -19.62 9.34
C ILE A 53 -0.64 -18.29 10.00
N ASN A 54 -1.01 -18.30 11.29
CA ASN A 54 -1.31 -17.09 12.05
C ASN A 54 -0.03 -16.36 12.47
N GLY A 55 1.10 -17.07 12.47
CA GLY A 55 2.41 -16.57 12.83
C GLY A 55 2.56 -16.15 14.28
N ILE A 56 3.73 -15.59 14.58
CA ILE A 56 4.11 -15.00 15.86
C ILE A 56 4.69 -13.62 15.57
N ASP A 57 4.24 -12.61 16.30
CA ASP A 57 4.83 -11.28 16.24
C ASP A 57 6.14 -11.24 17.04
N VAL A 58 7.24 -11.06 16.32
CA VAL A 58 8.60 -11.03 16.89
C VAL A 58 9.17 -9.62 17.00
N ALA A 59 8.41 -8.57 16.66
CA ALA A 59 8.89 -7.18 16.68
C ALA A 59 9.49 -6.80 18.06
N SER A 60 8.79 -7.13 19.14
CA SER A 60 9.22 -6.82 20.52
C SER A 60 10.38 -7.67 21.03
N LYS A 61 10.80 -8.71 20.29
CA LYS A 61 11.90 -9.60 20.68
C LYS A 61 13.26 -9.04 20.27
N PHE A 62 13.28 -8.12 19.30
CA PHE A 62 14.51 -7.61 18.72
C PHE A 62 14.45 -6.07 18.60
N PRO A 63 15.23 -5.34 19.42
CA PRO A 63 15.14 -3.87 19.48
C PRO A 63 15.55 -3.19 18.17
N PHE A 64 16.38 -3.84 17.34
CA PHE A 64 16.81 -3.27 16.06
C PHE A 64 15.63 -2.97 15.12
N PHE A 65 14.48 -3.64 15.25
CA PHE A 65 13.30 -3.34 14.41
C PHE A 65 12.73 -1.94 14.67
N GLU A 66 12.98 -1.36 15.84
CA GLU A 66 12.56 0.01 16.17
C GLU A 66 13.31 1.08 15.38
N THR A 67 14.40 0.71 14.70
CA THR A 67 15.24 1.63 13.93
C THR A 67 14.86 1.68 12.43
N LEU A 68 14.11 0.69 11.94
CA LEU A 68 13.70 0.61 10.54
C LEU A 68 12.67 1.70 10.21
N ARG A 69 12.86 2.43 9.11
CA ARG A 69 11.96 3.50 8.67
C ARG A 69 11.60 3.36 7.19
N LEU A 70 10.33 3.63 6.90
CA LEU A 70 9.81 3.83 5.55
C LEU A 70 9.19 5.22 5.50
N THR A 71 9.66 6.09 4.62
CA THR A 71 9.10 7.44 4.46
C THR A 71 8.50 7.55 3.07
N ILE A 72 7.23 7.93 2.99
CA ILE A 72 6.53 8.19 1.73
C ILE A 72 6.47 9.70 1.51
N HIS A 73 7.00 10.14 0.38
CA HIS A 73 7.03 11.54 -0.03
C HIS A 73 5.82 11.82 -0.93
N TYR A 74 5.09 12.89 -0.62
CA TYR A 74 3.95 13.37 -1.40
C TYR A 74 4.27 14.71 -2.06
N THR A 75 3.89 14.84 -3.33
CA THR A 75 3.95 16.07 -4.11
C THR A 75 2.74 16.13 -5.03
N ASP A 76 2.08 17.28 -5.09
CA ASP A 76 0.79 17.45 -5.75
C ASP A 76 -0.26 16.42 -5.31
N SER A 77 -0.30 16.12 -4.00
CA SER A 77 -1.17 15.12 -3.39
C SER A 77 -1.00 13.69 -3.94
N LYS A 78 0.14 13.38 -4.56
CA LYS A 78 0.50 12.06 -5.09
C LYS A 78 1.80 11.56 -4.49
N ILE A 79 1.95 10.24 -4.37
CA ILE A 79 3.23 9.63 -4.02
C ILE A 79 4.23 10.02 -5.10
N SER A 80 5.32 10.68 -4.68
CA SER A 80 6.40 11.15 -5.54
C SER A 80 7.72 10.46 -5.23
N GLY A 81 7.83 9.77 -4.10
CA GLY A 81 9.02 9.01 -3.78
C GLY A 81 8.95 8.27 -2.45
N VAL A 82 9.99 7.49 -2.21
CA VAL A 82 10.19 6.69 -1.01
C VAL A 82 11.62 6.83 -0.51
N THR A 83 11.79 6.91 0.80
CA THR A 83 13.07 6.68 1.47
C THR A 83 12.92 5.45 2.36
N PHE A 84 13.78 4.45 2.18
CA PHE A 84 13.84 3.28 3.05
C PHE A 84 15.14 3.30 3.84
N SER A 85 15.05 3.19 5.17
CA SER A 85 16.19 3.03 6.06
C SER A 85 16.08 1.68 6.76
N ASN A 86 17.06 0.82 6.54
CA ASN A 86 17.15 -0.47 7.21
C ASN A 86 17.58 -0.34 8.69
N GLY A 87 18.01 0.85 9.12
CA GLY A 87 18.48 1.09 10.47
C GLY A 87 19.60 0.13 10.89
N GLU A 88 19.44 -0.48 12.07
CA GLU A 88 20.34 -1.48 12.65
C GLU A 88 19.94 -2.92 12.31
N VAL A 89 18.93 -3.13 11.46
CA VAL A 89 18.51 -4.48 11.07
C VAL A 89 19.66 -5.16 10.30
N PRO A 90 20.13 -6.36 10.73
CA PRO A 90 21.33 -6.97 10.17
C PRO A 90 21.09 -7.72 8.84
N PHE A 91 19.93 -7.52 8.22
CA PHE A 91 19.52 -8.17 6.97
C PHE A 91 18.60 -7.24 6.18
N SER A 92 18.55 -7.43 4.85
CA SER A 92 17.62 -6.72 3.97
C SER A 92 16.38 -7.59 3.71
N PRO A 93 15.17 -7.02 3.69
CA PRO A 93 14.00 -7.75 3.22
C PRO A 93 13.96 -7.88 1.68
N TYR A 94 14.87 -7.21 0.96
CA TYR A 94 14.91 -7.17 -0.50
C TYR A 94 16.06 -7.99 -1.07
N ASN A 95 15.84 -8.57 -2.24
CA ASN A 95 16.85 -9.25 -3.05
C ASN A 95 17.60 -8.28 -4.01
N PHE A 96 17.38 -6.98 -3.85
CA PHE A 96 18.05 -5.91 -4.59
C PHE A 96 18.53 -4.83 -3.61
N GLU A 97 19.46 -4.00 -4.07
CA GLU A 97 19.94 -2.85 -3.30
C GLU A 97 18.94 -1.69 -3.44
N VAL A 98 18.34 -1.26 -2.34
CA VAL A 98 17.48 -0.07 -2.33
C VAL A 98 18.39 1.16 -2.37
N PRO A 99 18.25 2.06 -3.36
CA PRO A 99 19.10 3.25 -3.44
C PRO A 99 18.95 4.11 -2.18
N SER A 100 20.06 4.70 -1.73
CA SER A 100 20.06 5.57 -0.56
C SER A 100 19.35 6.91 -0.84
N GLY A 101 18.59 7.40 0.13
CA GLY A 101 17.87 8.67 0.03
C GLY A 101 16.50 8.55 -0.63
N LYS A 102 15.96 9.67 -1.10
CA LYS A 102 14.68 9.70 -1.80
C LYS A 102 14.84 9.06 -3.19
N VAL A 103 14.02 8.06 -3.45
CA VAL A 103 13.89 7.40 -4.75
C VAL A 103 12.49 7.65 -5.30
N ASP A 104 12.39 8.01 -6.57
CA ASP A 104 11.09 8.20 -7.21
C ASP A 104 10.33 6.88 -7.23
N CYS A 105 9.06 6.93 -6.80
CA CYS A 105 8.20 5.77 -6.75
C CYS A 105 6.75 6.17 -7.05
N TYR A 106 5.94 5.16 -7.36
CA TYR A 106 4.51 5.31 -7.56
C TYR A 106 3.78 4.12 -6.94
N LEU A 107 2.50 4.30 -6.61
CA LEU A 107 1.64 3.21 -6.19
C LEU A 107 0.92 2.63 -7.40
N ASP A 108 1.30 1.42 -7.79
CA ASP A 108 0.60 0.63 -8.79
C ASP A 108 -0.70 0.07 -8.18
N THR A 109 -1.82 0.51 -8.74
CA THR A 109 -3.18 0.11 -8.31
C THR A 109 -3.82 -0.88 -9.28
N ASP A 110 -3.09 -1.29 -10.32
CA ASP A 110 -3.47 -2.39 -11.21
C ASP A 110 -3.00 -3.75 -10.64
N ALA A 111 -2.00 -3.74 -9.76
CA ALA A 111 -1.57 -4.90 -8.98
C ALA A 111 -2.50 -5.17 -7.78
N LEU A 112 -2.66 -6.45 -7.41
CA LEU A 112 -3.44 -6.88 -6.24
C LEU A 112 -2.61 -7.83 -5.36
N PRO A 113 -2.19 -7.41 -4.14
CA PRO A 113 -2.38 -6.09 -3.54
C PRO A 113 -1.61 -4.98 -4.28
N ASN A 114 -1.97 -3.72 -4.04
CA ASN A 114 -1.31 -2.57 -4.68
C ASN A 114 0.19 -2.56 -4.35
N GLU A 115 1.03 -2.14 -5.30
CA GLU A 115 2.49 -2.22 -5.18
C GLU A 115 3.11 -0.82 -5.18
N LEU A 116 3.88 -0.48 -4.17
CA LEU A 116 4.75 0.69 -4.16
C LEU A 116 6.02 0.36 -4.95
N ARG A 117 6.14 0.88 -6.17
CA ARG A 117 7.19 0.53 -7.13
C ARG A 117 8.18 1.67 -7.33
N ILE A 118 9.47 1.33 -7.44
CA ILE A 118 10.48 2.29 -7.87
C ILE A 118 10.29 2.60 -9.36
N THR A 119 10.19 3.88 -9.69
CA THR A 119 9.96 4.36 -11.05
C THR A 119 11.08 3.90 -11.99
N GLY A 120 10.71 3.35 -13.15
CA GLY A 120 11.66 2.87 -14.15
C GLY A 120 12.26 1.49 -13.85
N THR A 121 11.78 0.78 -12.82
CA THR A 121 12.21 -0.58 -12.47
C THR A 121 11.00 -1.50 -12.25
N ASP A 122 11.25 -2.80 -12.10
CA ASP A 122 10.27 -3.79 -11.62
C ASP A 122 10.34 -4.00 -10.09
N HIS A 123 11.15 -3.22 -9.37
CA HIS A 123 11.37 -3.36 -7.95
C HIS A 123 10.18 -2.86 -7.13
N VAL A 124 9.62 -3.74 -6.31
CA VAL A 124 8.57 -3.44 -5.34
C VAL A 124 9.20 -3.18 -3.97
N ILE A 125 8.90 -2.03 -3.38
CA ILE A 125 9.39 -1.62 -2.06
C ILE A 125 8.41 -2.02 -0.95
N ALA A 126 7.11 -1.92 -1.20
CA ALA A 126 6.09 -2.35 -0.25
C ALA A 126 4.79 -2.66 -0.96
N TYR A 127 3.96 -3.48 -0.33
CA TYR A 127 2.58 -3.69 -0.73
C TYR A 127 1.66 -2.86 0.14
N TYR A 128 0.63 -2.28 -0.45
CA TYR A 128 -0.38 -1.49 0.26
C TYR A 128 -1.73 -2.18 0.23
N GLN A 129 -2.26 -2.49 1.42
CA GLN A 129 -3.57 -3.12 1.57
C GLN A 129 -4.20 -2.69 2.89
N ASN A 130 -5.50 -2.39 2.88
CA ASN A 130 -6.28 -2.06 4.08
C ASN A 130 -5.68 -0.91 4.93
N GLY A 131 -5.08 0.09 4.27
CA GLY A 131 -4.48 1.24 4.97
C GLY A 131 -3.06 1.01 5.49
N GLU A 132 -2.47 -0.17 5.26
CA GLU A 132 -1.15 -0.53 5.79
C GLU A 132 -0.17 -0.84 4.65
N PHE A 133 1.06 -0.39 4.82
CA PHE A 133 2.19 -0.89 4.04
C PHE A 133 2.74 -2.17 4.68
N SER A 134 3.15 -3.11 3.84
CA SER A 134 3.78 -4.35 4.28
C SER A 134 4.86 -4.83 3.32
N VAL A 135 5.83 -5.58 3.85
CA VAL A 135 6.93 -6.16 3.07
C VAL A 135 7.07 -7.63 3.47
N PRO A 136 6.65 -8.59 2.63
CA PRO A 136 6.99 -9.99 2.82
C PRO A 136 8.46 -10.21 2.45
N PHE A 137 9.15 -11.07 3.22
CA PHE A 137 10.54 -11.42 2.95
C PHE A 137 10.87 -12.81 3.49
N LYS A 138 11.97 -13.39 2.99
CA LYS A 138 12.56 -14.63 3.50
C LYS A 138 13.98 -14.38 4.00
N LEU A 139 14.33 -15.07 5.07
CA LEU A 139 15.71 -15.21 5.55
C LEU A 139 16.26 -16.57 5.10
N ASP A 140 17.46 -16.91 5.57
CA ASP A 140 18.15 -18.15 5.19
C ASP A 140 17.40 -19.44 5.57
N CYS A 141 16.39 -19.37 6.43
CA CYS A 141 15.56 -20.51 6.81
C CYS A 141 14.39 -20.67 5.82
N PRO A 142 14.38 -21.69 4.92
CA PRO A 142 13.39 -21.77 3.85
C PRO A 142 11.97 -22.03 4.34
N SER A 143 11.84 -22.70 5.48
CA SER A 143 10.56 -23.06 6.12
C SER A 143 9.89 -21.91 6.86
N LEU A 144 10.56 -20.76 6.97
CA LEU A 144 10.02 -19.57 7.62
C LEU A 144 9.76 -18.49 6.60
N ASP A 145 8.65 -17.80 6.80
CA ASP A 145 8.25 -16.61 6.09
C ASP A 145 8.08 -15.47 7.07
N TYR A 146 8.41 -14.27 6.61
CA TYR A 146 8.35 -13.07 7.42
C TYR A 146 7.56 -11.98 6.71
N LYS A 147 6.92 -11.11 7.49
CA LYS A 147 6.26 -9.92 6.98
C LYS A 147 6.44 -8.76 7.93
N TYR A 148 7.02 -7.68 7.43
CA TYR A 148 6.91 -6.38 8.08
C TYR A 148 5.54 -5.78 7.81
N THR A 149 4.94 -5.22 8.85
CA THR A 149 3.78 -4.33 8.73
C THR A 149 4.11 -2.99 9.36
N PHE A 150 3.83 -1.92 8.63
CA PHE A 150 4.20 -0.57 8.99
C PHE A 150 3.01 0.21 9.59
N LYS A 151 3.31 1.16 10.47
CA LYS A 151 2.36 2.18 10.94
C LYS A 151 2.98 3.56 10.84
N SER A 152 2.15 4.58 10.60
CA SER A 152 2.61 5.97 10.70
C SER A 152 3.04 6.28 12.13
N ILE A 153 4.12 7.04 12.30
CA ILE A 153 4.71 7.38 13.61
C ILE A 153 4.52 8.85 14.01
N ASN A 154 3.94 9.69 13.15
CA ASN A 154 3.80 11.14 13.37
C ASN A 154 2.37 11.67 13.08
N GLN A 155 1.32 10.91 13.43
CA GLN A 155 -0.07 11.43 13.37
C GLN A 155 -0.57 11.82 14.76
#